data_AF-A0A382ZU23-F1
#
_entry.id   AF-A0A382ZU23-F1
#
_cell.length_a   1.000
_cell.length_b   1.000
_cell.length_c   1.000
_cell.angle_alpha   90.00
_cell.angle_beta   90.00
_cell.angle_gamma   90.00
#
_symmetry.space_group_name_H-M   'P 1'
#
loop_
_entity.id
_entity.type
_entity.pdbx_description
1 polymer ?
#
loop_
_entity_poly.entity_id
_entity_poly.type
_entity_poly.pdbx_seq_one_letter_code
_entity_poly.pdbx_strand_id
1 'polypeptide(L)'
;GKLVVRDAMSLTPPNSSSSAFVKKGKPAWAVHKKMGEGAIVNDVLGDVHGGVFRVRKKSVFKKAEKWQERLGKDMAGMMHSFWTTKDGRVFGVEKNLYQPDASISTMKKHHNKYRGTNGRVSSAGRKDLVIGRHVFMDKMFVSPGRFKAYMKYLKKRIGKGKGGWNAAATALKVGRPKWIKQHGSSGGRVRVSINHPIHPTIRVTNEIRYMQKHGIRNRIMQKAIKSQTNNLRKRTEAAIAHAARKSKLKG
;
A
#
# COMPACT_ATOMS: atom_id res chain seq x y z
N GLY A 1 -10.82 -7.37 -21.78
CA GLY A 1 -10.44 -8.40 -20.80
C GLY A 1 -8.99 -8.30 -20.31
N LYS A 2 -8.01 -8.74 -21.11
CA LYS A 2 -6.59 -8.88 -20.71
C LYS A 2 -5.99 -7.63 -20.05
N LEU A 3 -6.17 -6.46 -20.67
CA LEU A 3 -5.61 -5.20 -20.19
C LEU A 3 -6.23 -4.74 -18.86
N VAL A 4 -7.55 -4.93 -18.68
CA VAL A 4 -8.24 -4.60 -17.42
C VAL A 4 -7.70 -5.44 -16.26
N VAL A 5 -7.51 -6.76 -16.45
CA VAL A 5 -6.93 -7.62 -15.42
C VAL A 5 -5.49 -7.23 -15.12
N ARG A 6 -4.70 -6.88 -16.15
CA ARG A 6 -3.34 -6.36 -15.98
C ARG A 6 -3.34 -5.10 -15.12
N ASP A 7 -4.21 -4.14 -15.41
CA ASP A 7 -4.31 -2.89 -14.68
C ASP A 7 -4.82 -3.09 -13.25
N ALA A 8 -5.83 -3.94 -13.04
CA ALA A 8 -6.31 -4.31 -11.72
C ALA A 8 -5.21 -4.96 -10.86
N MET A 9 -4.40 -5.85 -11.46
CA MET A 9 -3.21 -6.41 -10.81
C MET A 9 -2.18 -5.32 -10.47
N SER A 10 -2.02 -4.31 -11.31
CA SER A 10 -1.05 -3.21 -11.13
C SER A 10 -1.47 -2.29 -9.97
N LEU A 11 -2.76 -1.97 -9.90
CA LEU A 11 -3.41 -1.15 -8.88
C LEU A 11 -3.65 -1.87 -7.54
N THR A 12 -3.19 -3.11 -7.38
CA THR A 12 -3.30 -3.90 -6.14
C THR A 12 -1.95 -3.95 -5.40
N PRO A 13 -1.80 -3.45 -4.15
CA PRO A 13 -2.78 -2.72 -3.35
C PRO A 13 -3.05 -1.32 -3.93
N PRO A 14 -4.13 -0.65 -3.51
CA PRO A 14 -4.46 0.70 -3.99
C PRO A 14 -3.26 1.64 -3.85
N ASN A 15 -2.85 2.23 -4.97
CA ASN A 15 -1.92 3.34 -4.99
C ASN A 15 -2.64 4.62 -5.41
N SER A 16 -2.13 5.76 -4.95
CA SER A 16 -2.61 7.10 -5.34
C SER A 16 -2.06 7.54 -6.70
N SER A 17 -0.95 6.95 -7.14
CA SER A 17 -0.23 7.37 -8.33
C SER A 17 -0.92 6.93 -9.64
N SER A 18 -1.29 7.90 -10.48
CA SER A 18 -1.72 7.71 -11.87
C SER A 18 -0.63 7.09 -12.76
N SER A 19 0.63 7.08 -12.33
CA SER A 19 1.78 6.48 -13.02
C SER A 19 1.80 4.94 -13.00
N ALA A 20 0.82 4.28 -12.37
CA ALA A 20 0.74 2.81 -12.28
C ALA A 20 0.35 2.14 -13.61
N PHE A 21 -0.08 2.91 -14.61
CA PHE A 21 -0.45 2.39 -15.92
C PHE A 21 0.79 2.31 -16.79
N VAL A 22 1.27 1.08 -17.02
CA VAL A 22 2.42 0.80 -17.85
C VAL A 22 2.17 1.31 -19.28
N LYS A 23 2.98 2.27 -19.75
CA LYS A 23 3.11 2.65 -21.17
C LYS A 23 3.34 1.37 -22.02
N LYS A 24 2.93 1.38 -23.31
CA LYS A 24 3.01 0.22 -24.24
C LYS A 24 4.22 -0.69 -23.96
N GLY A 25 3.99 -1.97 -23.64
CA GLY A 25 5.04 -2.95 -23.34
C GLY A 25 4.64 -4.02 -22.32
N LYS A 26 5.47 -5.06 -22.17
CA LYS A 26 5.35 -6.06 -21.08
C LYS A 26 5.33 -5.29 -19.75
N PRO A 27 4.40 -5.58 -18.82
CA PRO A 27 4.44 -4.98 -17.51
C PRO A 27 5.80 -5.27 -16.89
N ALA A 28 6.57 -4.23 -16.57
CA ALA A 28 7.74 -4.37 -15.73
C ALA A 28 7.21 -4.74 -14.34
N TRP A 29 6.92 -6.01 -14.09
CA TRP A 29 6.37 -6.50 -12.84
C TRP A 29 7.24 -6.11 -11.63
N ALA A 30 8.53 -5.86 -11.87
CA ALA A 30 9.44 -5.22 -10.93
C ALA A 30 8.97 -3.83 -10.48
N VAL A 31 8.53 -2.98 -11.42
CA VAL A 31 7.92 -1.66 -11.12
C VAL A 31 6.66 -1.85 -10.28
N HIS A 32 5.76 -2.78 -10.62
CA HIS A 32 4.54 -3.00 -9.82
C HIS A 32 4.83 -3.50 -8.41
N LYS A 33 5.87 -4.32 -8.26
CA LYS A 33 6.35 -4.76 -6.95
C LYS A 33 6.87 -3.55 -6.17
N LYS A 34 7.75 -2.75 -6.76
CA LYS A 34 8.31 -1.54 -6.15
C LYS A 34 7.24 -0.53 -5.77
N MET A 35 6.23 -0.30 -6.62
CA MET A 35 5.10 0.59 -6.32
C MET A 35 4.25 0.09 -5.16
N GLY A 36 3.91 -1.21 -5.13
CA GLY A 36 3.16 -1.80 -4.03
C GLY A 36 3.94 -1.76 -2.72
N GLU A 37 5.24 -2.06 -2.77
CA GLU A 37 6.12 -1.98 -1.61
C GLU A 37 6.30 -0.54 -1.13
N GLY A 38 6.54 0.41 -2.03
CA GLY A 38 6.66 1.83 -1.71
C GLY A 38 5.39 2.41 -1.10
N ALA A 39 4.22 2.03 -1.60
CA ALA A 39 2.95 2.40 -1.00
C ALA A 39 2.85 1.87 0.44
N ILE A 40 3.29 0.64 0.72
CA ILE A 40 3.32 0.13 2.10
C ILE A 40 4.33 0.89 2.95
N VAL A 41 5.54 1.12 2.46
CA VAL A 41 6.58 1.87 3.18
C VAL A 41 6.07 3.24 3.59
N ASN A 42 5.36 3.94 2.69
CA ASN A 42 4.77 5.23 3.01
C ASN A 42 3.65 5.12 4.08
N ASP A 43 2.84 4.07 4.06
CA ASP A 43 1.83 3.85 5.12
C ASP A 43 2.48 3.61 6.49
N VAL A 44 3.63 2.92 6.53
CA VAL A 44 4.21 2.44 7.78
C VAL A 44 5.28 3.35 8.36
N LEU A 45 6.17 3.90 7.55
CA LEU A 45 7.24 4.81 7.97
C LEU A 45 6.89 6.25 7.65
N GLY A 46 6.30 6.47 6.47
CA GLY A 46 6.10 7.78 5.88
C GLY A 46 7.39 8.60 5.81
N ASP A 47 7.27 9.79 5.23
CA ASP A 47 8.30 10.82 5.36
C ASP A 47 8.00 11.69 6.61
N VAL A 48 8.43 12.95 6.61
CA VAL A 48 8.36 13.91 7.74
C VAL A 48 6.96 13.98 8.39
N HIS A 49 5.88 13.77 7.63
CA HIS A 49 4.49 13.92 8.09
C HIS A 49 3.59 12.68 7.94
N GLY A 50 4.18 11.49 7.77
CA GLY A 50 3.41 10.25 7.60
C GLY A 50 3.96 9.07 8.40
N GLY A 51 3.22 7.96 8.39
CA GLY A 51 3.64 6.68 8.96
C GLY A 51 3.23 6.44 10.41
N VAL A 52 2.94 5.18 10.72
CA VAL A 52 2.51 4.70 12.04
C VAL A 52 3.65 4.19 12.93
N PHE A 53 4.84 3.96 12.37
CA PHE A 53 5.98 3.40 13.08
C PHE A 53 7.21 4.29 13.01
N ARG A 54 8.02 4.22 14.07
CA ARG A 54 9.40 4.74 14.07
C ARG A 54 10.36 3.61 14.44
N VAL A 55 11.40 3.42 13.63
CA VAL A 55 12.36 2.34 13.82
C VAL A 55 13.60 2.90 14.50
N ARG A 56 14.00 2.30 15.63
CA ARG A 56 15.19 2.72 16.39
C ARG A 56 16.09 1.54 16.71
N LYS A 57 17.39 1.79 16.90
CA LYS A 57 18.36 0.77 17.29
C LYS A 57 18.12 0.35 18.75
N LYS A 58 18.50 -0.89 19.11
CA LYS A 58 18.45 -1.40 20.49
C LYS A 58 19.12 -0.48 21.51
N SER A 59 20.23 0.17 21.14
CA SER A 59 20.94 1.11 22.00
C SER A 59 20.12 2.35 22.37
N VAL A 60 19.24 2.83 21.48
CA VAL A 60 18.33 3.94 21.76
C VAL A 60 17.29 3.51 22.80
N PHE A 61 16.77 2.29 22.66
CA PHE A 61 15.82 1.73 23.62
C PHE A 61 16.44 1.58 25.02
N LYS A 62 17.64 0.99 25.11
CA LYS A 62 18.38 0.89 26.38
C LYS A 62 18.65 2.26 27.03
N LYS A 63 18.96 3.29 26.22
CA LYS A 63 19.16 4.65 26.73
C LYS A 63 17.86 5.23 27.30
N ALA A 64 16.75 5.03 26.60
CA ALA A 64 15.44 5.50 27.06
C ALA A 64 15.01 4.79 28.36
N GLU A 65 15.24 3.48 28.47
CA GLU A 65 15.00 2.70 29.71
C GLU A 65 15.82 3.24 30.89
N LYS A 66 17.12 3.47 30.70
CA LYS A 66 17.97 4.08 31.75
C LYS A 66 17.49 5.47 32.16
N TRP A 67 17.08 6.29 31.20
CA TRP A 67 16.52 7.61 31.50
C TRP A 67 15.23 7.50 32.31
N GLN A 68 14.39 6.52 31.98
CA GLN A 68 13.14 6.27 32.66
C GLN A 68 13.33 5.73 34.07
N GLU A 69 14.33 4.88 34.31
CA GLU A 69 14.72 4.44 35.66
C GLU A 69 15.12 5.63 36.54
N ARG A 70 15.80 6.64 35.97
CA ARG A 70 16.24 7.84 36.70
C ARG A 70 15.12 8.85 36.96
N LEU A 71 14.20 9.01 36.01
CA LEU A 71 13.11 9.99 36.10
C LEU A 71 11.90 9.48 36.89
N GLY A 72 11.79 8.17 37.11
CA GLY A 72 10.61 7.57 37.74
C GLY A 72 9.39 7.55 36.82
N LYS A 73 8.20 7.37 37.40
CA LYS A 73 6.93 7.57 36.69
C LYS A 73 6.60 9.05 36.71
N ASP A 74 5.94 9.55 35.66
CA ASP A 74 5.40 10.91 35.72
C ASP A 74 4.27 11.02 36.76
N MET A 75 3.78 12.24 37.00
CA MET A 75 2.70 12.53 37.95
C MET A 75 1.39 11.79 37.61
N ALA A 76 1.23 11.28 36.39
CA ALA A 76 0.08 10.49 35.93
C ALA A 76 0.36 8.97 35.97
N GLY A 77 1.51 8.53 36.49
CA GLY A 77 1.91 7.12 36.49
C GLY A 77 2.30 6.58 35.11
N MET A 78 2.36 7.42 34.08
CA MET A 78 2.68 7.04 32.72
C MET A 78 4.19 6.95 32.52
N MET A 79 4.58 5.86 31.85
CA MET A 79 5.96 5.59 31.48
C MET A 79 6.21 6.17 30.09
N HIS A 80 6.77 7.37 30.04
CA HIS A 80 7.22 7.98 28.80
C HIS A 80 8.69 7.65 28.53
N SER A 81 9.00 7.33 27.28
CA SER A 81 10.40 7.24 26.85
C SER A 81 10.81 8.57 26.25
N PHE A 82 11.76 9.24 26.90
CA PHE A 82 12.25 10.55 26.49
C PHE A 82 13.62 10.47 25.82
N TRP A 83 13.86 11.37 24.87
CA TRP A 83 15.20 11.68 24.40
C TRP A 83 15.32 13.16 24.06
N THR A 84 16.47 13.73 24.40
CA THR A 84 16.78 15.13 24.10
C THR A 84 17.63 15.19 22.83
N THR A 85 17.27 16.08 21.91
CA THR A 85 18.09 16.41 20.75
C THR A 85 19.15 17.44 21.11
N LYS A 86 20.13 17.67 20.22
CA LYS A 86 21.25 18.59 20.47
C LYS A 86 20.79 20.04 20.70
N ASP A 87 19.63 20.42 20.15
CA ASP A 87 18.97 21.73 20.30
C ASP A 87 18.14 21.84 21.61
N GLY A 88 18.19 20.83 22.49
CA GLY A 88 17.46 20.84 23.75
C GLY A 88 15.97 20.51 23.63
N ARG A 89 15.45 20.14 22.45
CA ARG A 89 14.07 19.62 22.34
C ARG A 89 13.99 18.23 22.95
N VAL A 90 12.93 18.00 23.73
CA VAL A 90 12.66 16.73 24.37
C VAL A 90 11.57 16.03 23.59
N PHE A 91 11.85 14.83 23.13
CA PHE A 91 10.89 14.01 22.43
C PHE A 91 10.42 12.89 23.33
N GLY A 92 9.10 12.74 23.47
CA GLY A 92 8.46 11.71 24.24
C GLY A 92 7.71 10.73 23.35
N VAL A 93 7.51 9.53 23.85
CA VAL A 93 6.52 8.58 23.34
C VAL A 93 5.79 7.94 24.50
N GLU A 94 4.49 7.75 24.36
CA GLU A 94 3.68 7.02 25.34
C GLU A 94 4.12 5.55 25.48
N LYS A 95 3.97 4.98 26.69
CA LYS A 95 4.37 3.58 26.99
C LYS A 95 3.77 2.56 26.02
N ASN A 96 2.50 2.73 25.69
CA ASN A 96 1.75 1.86 24.77
C ASN A 96 2.35 1.84 23.35
N LEU A 97 3.01 2.93 22.93
CA LEU A 97 3.66 3.11 21.64
C LEU A 97 5.15 2.76 21.67
N TYR A 98 5.77 2.68 22.86
CA TYR A 98 7.12 2.18 23.04
C TYR A 98 7.15 0.65 23.09
N GLN A 99 7.34 0.00 21.93
CA GLN A 99 7.18 -1.44 21.78
C GLN A 99 8.38 -2.06 21.02
N PRO A 100 9.60 -2.06 21.59
CA PRO A 100 10.80 -2.58 20.91
C PRO A 100 10.64 -4.02 20.42
N ASP A 101 9.87 -4.82 21.15
CA ASP A 101 9.59 -6.23 20.88
C ASP A 101 8.16 -6.52 20.38
N ALA A 102 7.48 -5.51 19.82
CA ALA A 102 6.12 -5.65 19.29
C ALA A 102 5.95 -6.92 18.42
N SER A 103 4.93 -7.71 18.75
CA SER A 103 4.52 -8.82 17.89
C SER A 103 3.94 -8.31 16.57
N ILE A 104 3.93 -9.17 15.53
CA ILE A 104 3.27 -8.85 14.24
C ILE A 104 1.79 -8.51 14.46
N SER A 105 1.12 -9.18 15.41
CA SER A 105 -0.28 -8.93 15.73
C SER A 105 -0.49 -7.54 16.33
N THR A 106 0.36 -7.16 17.29
CA THR A 106 0.37 -5.83 17.92
C THR A 106 0.61 -4.73 16.89
N MET A 107 1.64 -4.88 16.05
CA MET A 107 1.93 -3.93 14.97
C MET A 107 0.78 -3.87 13.95
N LYS A 108 0.14 -4.99 13.64
CA LYS A 108 -1.03 -5.02 12.75
C LYS A 108 -2.21 -4.27 13.36
N LYS A 109 -2.49 -4.45 14.66
CA LYS A 109 -3.56 -3.75 15.37
C LYS A 109 -3.31 -2.24 15.34
N HIS A 110 -2.09 -1.83 15.68
CA HIS A 110 -1.66 -0.42 15.60
C HIS A 110 -1.82 0.15 14.19
N HIS A 111 -1.26 -0.50 13.17
CA HIS A 111 -1.39 -0.04 11.77
C HIS A 111 -2.86 0.06 11.34
N ASN A 112 -3.73 -0.88 11.74
CA ASN A 112 -5.15 -0.81 11.38
C ASN A 112 -5.90 0.32 12.09
N LYS A 113 -5.48 0.75 13.29
CA LYS A 113 -6.08 1.89 14.02
C LYS A 113 -6.07 3.17 13.17
N TYR A 114 -5.01 3.37 12.38
CA TYR A 114 -4.84 4.57 11.56
C TYR A 114 -5.19 4.37 10.08
N ARG A 115 -5.78 3.21 9.71
CA ARG A 115 -6.25 3.00 8.34
C ARG A 115 -7.56 3.74 8.12
N GLY A 116 -7.54 4.68 7.18
CA GLY A 116 -8.74 5.38 6.74
C GLY A 116 -9.67 4.50 5.92
N THR A 117 -10.83 5.07 5.56
CA THR A 117 -11.84 4.43 4.70
C THR A 117 -11.30 4.06 3.32
N ASN A 118 -10.21 4.68 2.88
CA ASN A 118 -9.54 4.33 1.63
C ASN A 118 -8.61 3.10 1.77
N GLY A 119 -8.42 2.56 2.97
CA GLY A 119 -7.53 1.43 3.29
C GLY A 119 -6.04 1.79 3.39
N ARG A 120 -5.72 3.09 3.34
CA ARG A 120 -4.38 3.69 3.49
C ARG A 120 -4.28 4.39 4.83
N VAL A 121 -3.05 4.68 5.25
CA VAL A 121 -2.80 5.51 6.43
C VAL A 121 -2.74 6.97 5.95
N SER A 122 -3.73 7.79 6.30
CA SER A 122 -3.86 9.17 5.80
C SER A 122 -3.32 10.23 6.76
N SER A 123 -3.17 9.91 8.05
CA SER A 123 -2.96 10.92 9.09
C SER A 123 -2.19 10.45 10.33
N ALA A 124 -1.67 9.21 10.36
CA ALA A 124 -0.88 8.74 11.49
C ALA A 124 0.40 9.57 11.66
N GLY A 125 0.69 9.96 12.91
CA GLY A 125 1.87 10.75 13.24
C GLY A 125 1.84 12.20 12.73
N ARG A 126 0.64 12.74 12.43
CA ARG A 126 0.46 14.18 12.12
C ARG A 126 0.16 15.03 13.34
N LYS A 127 -0.36 14.43 14.41
CA LYS A 127 -0.73 15.11 15.65
C LYS A 127 0.30 14.80 16.72
N ASP A 128 1.52 15.28 16.52
CA ASP A 128 2.48 15.28 17.63
C ASP A 128 1.99 16.34 18.63
N LEU A 129 1.88 15.95 19.90
CA LEU A 129 1.47 16.86 20.96
C LEU A 129 2.70 17.66 21.39
N VAL A 130 2.72 18.96 21.09
CA VAL A 130 3.80 19.86 21.44
C VAL A 130 3.43 20.65 22.69
N ILE A 131 4.19 20.49 23.77
CA ILE A 131 4.02 21.18 25.05
C ILE A 131 5.36 21.83 25.40
N GLY A 132 5.51 23.12 25.09
CA GLY A 132 6.78 23.84 25.27
C GLY A 132 7.91 23.16 24.49
N ARG A 133 8.95 22.69 25.20
CA ARG A 133 10.08 21.95 24.61
C ARG A 133 9.81 20.45 24.38
N HIS A 134 8.66 19.95 24.82
CA HIS A 134 8.31 18.54 24.75
C HIS A 134 7.47 18.25 23.51
N VAL A 135 7.84 17.20 22.75
CA VAL A 135 7.10 16.73 21.56
C VAL A 135 6.77 15.26 21.75
N PHE A 136 5.51 14.94 21.97
CA PHE A 136 5.04 13.55 22.06
C PHE A 136 4.61 13.04 20.69
N MET A 137 5.25 11.97 20.24
CA MET A 137 4.94 11.39 18.94
C MET A 137 3.86 10.32 19.00
N ASP A 138 2.88 10.45 18.13
CA ASP A 138 1.86 9.44 17.88
C ASP A 138 2.35 8.38 16.86
N LYS A 139 3.50 7.76 17.17
CA LYS A 139 4.11 6.70 16.36
C LYS A 139 4.58 5.56 17.26
N MET A 140 4.37 4.32 16.84
CA MET A 140 4.86 3.15 17.57
C MET A 140 6.35 2.92 17.29
N PHE A 141 7.15 2.94 18.35
CA PHE A 141 8.58 2.71 18.30
C PHE A 141 8.88 1.21 18.37
N VAL A 142 9.57 0.70 17.36
CA VAL A 142 9.87 -0.73 17.24
C VAL A 142 11.33 -0.97 16.87
N SER A 143 11.86 -2.13 17.23
CA SER A 143 13.21 -2.53 16.82
C SER A 143 13.29 -2.87 15.33
N PRO A 144 14.49 -2.79 14.72
CA PRO A 144 14.63 -2.99 13.27
C PRO A 144 14.31 -4.43 12.87
N GLY A 145 14.62 -5.41 13.73
CA GLY A 145 14.30 -6.82 13.51
C GLY A 145 12.79 -7.07 13.45
N ARG A 146 12.03 -6.56 14.43
CA ARG A 146 10.56 -6.69 14.47
C ARG A 146 9.91 -5.97 13.30
N PHE A 147 10.38 -4.76 12.98
CA PHE A 147 9.89 -4.02 11.83
C PHE A 147 10.14 -4.74 10.50
N LYS A 148 11.34 -5.30 10.30
CA LYS A 148 11.68 -6.10 9.11
C LYS A 148 10.76 -7.32 8.98
N ALA A 149 10.49 -8.02 10.08
CA ALA A 149 9.56 -9.15 10.10
C ALA A 149 8.13 -8.72 9.71
N TYR A 150 7.65 -7.61 10.27
CA TYR A 150 6.35 -7.05 9.93
C TYR A 150 6.28 -6.61 8.46
N MET A 151 7.36 -6.04 7.92
CA MET A 151 7.45 -5.67 6.53
C MET A 151 7.40 -6.88 5.59
N LYS A 152 8.08 -7.97 5.94
CA LYS A 152 7.98 -9.25 5.21
C LYS A 152 6.53 -9.76 5.20
N TYR A 153 5.83 -9.67 6.34
CA TYR A 153 4.41 -10.02 6.44
C TYR A 153 3.54 -9.17 5.51
N LEU A 154 3.73 -7.85 5.48
CA LEU A 154 2.99 -6.94 4.60
C LEU A 154 3.28 -7.19 3.11
N LYS A 155 4.54 -7.45 2.74
CA LYS A 155 4.92 -7.81 1.36
C LYS A 155 4.26 -9.10 0.89
N LYS A 156 4.20 -10.14 1.75
CA LYS A 156 3.49 -11.39 1.46
C LYS A 156 1.99 -11.15 1.20
N ARG A 157 1.39 -10.20 1.92
CA ARG A 157 -0.01 -9.81 1.71
C ARG A 157 -0.24 -9.19 0.33
N ILE A 158 0.67 -8.36 -0.18
CA ILE A 158 0.60 -7.82 -1.57
C ILE A 158 0.54 -8.97 -2.58
N GLY A 159 1.46 -9.94 -2.46
CA GLY A 159 1.47 -11.12 -3.31
C GLY A 159 0.14 -11.87 -3.28
N LYS A 160 -0.41 -12.08 -2.08
CA LYS A 160 -1.71 -12.74 -1.89
C LYS A 160 -2.87 -11.96 -2.54
N GLY A 161 -2.93 -10.64 -2.40
CA GLY A 161 -4.00 -9.85 -3.04
C GLY A 161 -3.89 -9.79 -4.55
N LYS A 162 -2.68 -9.68 -5.09
CA LYS A 162 -2.47 -9.80 -6.53
C LYS A 162 -2.80 -11.22 -7.03
N GLY A 163 -2.56 -12.24 -6.19
CA GLY A 163 -2.91 -13.64 -6.45
C GLY A 163 -4.41 -13.87 -6.64
N GLY A 164 -5.28 -13.04 -6.04
CA GLY A 164 -6.72 -13.08 -6.30
C GLY A 164 -7.13 -12.78 -7.75
N TRP A 165 -6.21 -12.29 -8.58
CA TRP A 165 -6.42 -12.11 -10.02
C TRP A 165 -5.88 -13.28 -10.86
N ASN A 166 -5.24 -14.29 -10.26
CA ASN A 166 -4.58 -15.38 -10.98
C ASN A 166 -5.55 -16.22 -11.81
N ALA A 167 -6.79 -16.43 -11.35
CA ALA A 167 -7.82 -17.14 -12.10
C ALA A 167 -8.10 -16.45 -13.44
N ALA A 168 -8.42 -15.15 -13.40
CA ALA A 168 -8.69 -14.37 -14.60
C ALA A 168 -7.46 -14.19 -15.47
N ALA A 169 -6.29 -14.01 -14.87
CA ALA A 169 -5.07 -13.88 -15.62
C ALA A 169 -4.70 -15.21 -16.33
N THR A 170 -5.08 -16.37 -15.80
CA THR A 170 -4.91 -17.68 -16.48
C THR A 170 -5.88 -17.82 -17.64
N ALA A 171 -7.17 -17.60 -17.40
CA ALA A 171 -8.20 -17.66 -18.45
C ALA A 171 -7.91 -16.69 -19.61
N LEU A 172 -7.35 -15.52 -19.30
CA LEU A 172 -7.00 -14.50 -20.29
C LEU A 172 -5.54 -14.58 -20.78
N LYS A 173 -4.78 -15.64 -20.45
CA LYS A 173 -3.38 -15.83 -20.87
C LYS A 173 -2.48 -14.60 -20.61
N VAL A 174 -2.66 -13.94 -19.45
CA VAL A 174 -1.85 -12.79 -19.01
C VAL A 174 -0.64 -13.29 -18.24
N GLY A 175 0.58 -12.98 -18.70
CA GLY A 175 1.82 -13.39 -18.04
C GLY A 175 2.00 -12.76 -16.66
N ARG A 176 2.58 -13.52 -15.70
CA ARG A 176 2.73 -13.13 -14.29
C ARG A 176 4.06 -13.61 -13.71
N PRO A 177 4.66 -12.88 -12.75
CA PRO A 177 5.90 -13.27 -12.09
C PRO A 177 5.66 -14.38 -11.06
N LYS A 178 6.72 -15.16 -10.76
CA LYS A 178 6.68 -16.29 -9.80
C LYS A 178 6.10 -15.90 -8.43
N TRP A 179 6.49 -14.73 -7.91
CA TRP A 179 6.05 -14.26 -6.59
C TRP A 179 4.54 -13.96 -6.48
N ILE A 180 3.81 -13.80 -7.60
CA ILE A 180 2.34 -13.70 -7.62
C ILE A 180 1.73 -15.09 -7.87
N LYS A 181 2.32 -15.87 -8.79
CA LYS A 181 1.85 -17.21 -9.17
C LYS A 181 1.78 -18.17 -7.96
N GLN A 182 2.78 -18.11 -7.08
CA GLN A 182 2.89 -18.97 -5.90
C GLN A 182 1.73 -18.82 -4.88
N HIS A 183 0.89 -17.79 -5.02
CA HIS A 183 -0.25 -17.57 -4.12
C HIS A 183 -1.55 -18.26 -4.57
N GLY A 184 -1.51 -19.02 -5.67
CA GLY A 184 -2.66 -19.78 -6.18
C GLY A 184 -3.79 -18.89 -6.73
N SER A 185 -4.94 -19.49 -7.02
CA SER A 185 -6.13 -18.83 -7.59
C SER A 185 -7.35 -18.82 -6.66
N SER A 186 -7.26 -19.38 -5.45
CA SER A 186 -8.40 -19.61 -4.55
C SER A 186 -9.18 -18.36 -4.14
N GLY A 187 -8.58 -17.17 -4.27
CA GLY A 187 -9.24 -15.90 -4.04
C GLY A 187 -9.74 -15.20 -5.30
N GLY A 188 -9.86 -15.89 -6.43
CA GLY A 188 -10.22 -15.29 -7.71
C GLY A 188 -11.27 -16.12 -8.45
N ARG A 189 -12.25 -15.44 -9.06
CA ARG A 189 -13.24 -16.06 -9.95
C ARG A 189 -13.24 -15.35 -11.29
N VAL A 190 -13.41 -16.11 -12.37
CA VAL A 190 -13.55 -15.58 -13.72
C VAL A 190 -14.69 -16.30 -14.42
N ARG A 191 -15.59 -15.54 -15.05
CA ARG A 191 -16.63 -16.04 -15.96
C ARG A 191 -16.49 -15.28 -17.27
N VAL A 192 -16.34 -16.02 -18.37
CA VAL A 192 -16.19 -15.47 -19.72
C VAL A 192 -17.39 -15.94 -20.51
N SER A 193 -18.23 -15.01 -20.95
CA SER A 193 -19.40 -15.24 -21.79
C SER A 193 -19.26 -14.38 -23.04
N ILE A 194 -18.19 -14.58 -23.81
CA ILE A 194 -17.92 -13.84 -25.05
C ILE A 194 -18.82 -14.25 -26.21
N ASN A 195 -19.37 -15.47 -26.16
CA ASN A 195 -20.26 -16.00 -27.19
C ASN A 195 -21.73 -15.62 -26.96
N HIS A 196 -22.04 -14.80 -25.96
CA HIS A 196 -23.40 -14.34 -25.75
C HIS A 196 -23.77 -13.34 -26.86
N PRO A 197 -24.80 -13.61 -27.68
CA PRO A 197 -25.05 -12.85 -28.91
C PRO A 197 -25.32 -11.37 -28.67
N ILE A 198 -25.99 -11.05 -27.56
CA ILE A 198 -26.42 -9.69 -27.24
C ILE A 198 -25.46 -8.98 -26.26
N HIS A 199 -24.80 -9.72 -25.37
CA HIS A 199 -24.11 -9.18 -24.20
C HIS A 199 -22.83 -9.97 -23.89
N PRO A 200 -21.78 -9.82 -24.71
CA PRO A 200 -20.50 -10.44 -24.42
C PRO A 200 -19.94 -9.90 -23.09
N THR A 201 -19.81 -10.76 -22.08
CA THR A 201 -19.40 -10.34 -20.73
C THR A 201 -18.16 -11.08 -20.24
N ILE A 202 -17.30 -10.37 -19.51
CA ILE A 202 -16.18 -10.94 -18.77
C ILE A 202 -16.32 -10.49 -17.32
N ARG A 203 -16.72 -11.40 -16.43
CA ARG A 203 -16.82 -11.13 -15.00
C ARG A 203 -15.55 -11.60 -14.32
N VAL A 204 -14.86 -10.68 -13.64
CA VAL A 204 -13.68 -10.98 -12.85
C VAL A 204 -13.90 -10.54 -11.41
N THR A 205 -13.68 -11.45 -10.47
CA THR A 205 -13.83 -11.16 -9.03
C THR A 205 -12.55 -11.52 -8.28
N ASN A 206 -12.12 -10.63 -7.39
CA ASN A 206 -11.08 -10.90 -6.40
C ASN A 206 -11.73 -10.94 -5.01
N GLU A 207 -11.73 -12.13 -4.42
CA GLU A 207 -12.38 -12.51 -3.15
C GLU A 207 -11.38 -12.61 -2.00
N ILE A 208 -10.14 -12.16 -2.19
CA ILE A 208 -9.17 -12.10 -1.10
C ILE A 208 -9.75 -11.20 0.00
N ARG A 209 -10.02 -11.79 1.18
CA ARG A 209 -10.73 -11.15 2.32
C ARG A 209 -10.27 -9.72 2.63
N TYR A 210 -8.98 -9.45 2.51
CA TYR A 210 -8.44 -8.13 2.82
C TYR A 210 -8.69 -7.08 1.73
N MET A 211 -8.92 -7.50 0.48
CA MET A 211 -9.26 -6.67 -0.68
C MET A 211 -10.76 -6.34 -0.73
N GLN A 212 -11.59 -7.16 -0.07
CA GLN A 212 -13.03 -6.92 0.08
C GLN A 212 -13.33 -5.80 1.07
N LYS A 213 -12.46 -5.60 2.07
CA LYS A 213 -12.62 -4.51 3.04
C LYS A 213 -12.52 -3.13 2.36
N HIS A 214 -13.28 -2.16 2.86
CA HIS A 214 -13.19 -0.74 2.50
C HIS A 214 -13.42 -0.43 0.99
N GLY A 215 -14.24 -1.24 0.30
CA GLY A 215 -14.57 -1.03 -1.12
C GLY A 215 -13.34 -1.02 -2.06
N ILE A 216 -12.20 -1.56 -1.60
CA ILE A 216 -10.92 -1.50 -2.32
C ILE A 216 -11.03 -2.17 -3.69
N ARG A 217 -11.66 -3.35 -3.74
CA ARG A 217 -11.91 -4.10 -4.98
C ARG A 217 -12.61 -3.25 -6.05
N ASN A 218 -13.72 -2.63 -5.69
CA ASN A 218 -14.54 -1.87 -6.64
C ASN A 218 -13.78 -0.65 -7.15
N ARG A 219 -13.07 0.08 -6.27
CA ARG A 219 -12.23 1.21 -6.66
C ARG A 219 -11.09 0.80 -7.60
N ILE A 220 -10.42 -0.32 -7.34
CA ILE A 220 -9.36 -0.84 -8.21
C ILE A 220 -9.93 -1.18 -9.59
N MET A 221 -11.08 -1.85 -9.65
CA MET A 221 -11.72 -2.20 -10.91
C MET A 221 -12.20 -0.97 -11.67
N GLN A 222 -12.87 -0.02 -11.01
CA GLN A 222 -13.30 1.25 -11.59
C GLN A 222 -12.11 2.05 -12.14
N LYS A 223 -11.00 2.14 -11.40
CA LYS A 223 -9.77 2.78 -11.88
C LYS A 223 -9.16 2.07 -13.09
N ALA A 224 -9.16 0.73 -13.08
CA ALA A 224 -8.68 -0.07 -14.21
C ALA A 224 -9.54 0.17 -15.47
N ILE A 225 -10.87 0.15 -15.32
CA ILE A 225 -11.81 0.42 -16.41
C ILE A 225 -11.62 1.85 -16.93
N LYS A 226 -11.63 2.86 -16.05
CA LYS A 226 -11.44 4.28 -16.43
C LYS A 226 -10.14 4.50 -17.19
N SER A 227 -9.06 3.85 -16.76
CA SER A 227 -7.78 3.91 -17.48
C SER A 227 -7.86 3.31 -18.88
N GLN A 228 -8.51 2.16 -19.03
CA GLN A 228 -8.72 1.55 -20.34
C GLN A 228 -9.59 2.42 -21.25
N THR A 229 -10.68 3.01 -20.73
CA THR A 229 -11.52 3.97 -21.46
C THR A 229 -10.70 5.16 -21.95
N ASN A 230 -9.88 5.77 -21.07
CA ASN A 230 -9.01 6.88 -21.45
C ASN A 230 -7.98 6.50 -22.51
N ASN A 231 -7.39 5.29 -22.41
CA ASN A 231 -6.43 4.80 -23.38
C ASN A 231 -7.07 4.51 -24.74
N LEU A 232 -8.30 4.00 -24.77
CA LEU A 232 -9.07 3.80 -26.00
C LEU A 232 -9.37 5.15 -26.65
N ARG A 233 -9.88 6.12 -25.88
CA ARG A 233 -10.16 7.48 -26.38
C ARG A 233 -8.94 8.10 -27.05
N LYS A 234 -7.79 8.08 -26.38
CA LYS A 234 -6.51 8.60 -26.93
C LYS A 234 -6.07 7.88 -28.21
N ARG A 235 -6.34 6.58 -28.35
CA ARG A 235 -6.00 5.83 -29.57
C ARG A 235 -6.93 6.20 -30.72
N THR A 236 -8.21 6.38 -30.44
CA THR A 236 -9.19 6.83 -31.44
C THR A 236 -8.85 8.23 -31.93
N GLU A 237 -8.58 9.17 -31.01
CA GLU A 237 -8.12 10.53 -31.32
C GLU A 237 -6.87 10.51 -32.22
N ALA A 238 -5.86 9.71 -31.86
CA ALA A 238 -4.63 9.58 -32.65
C ALA A 238 -4.86 8.93 -34.04
N ALA A 239 -5.76 7.95 -34.13
CA ALA A 239 -6.09 7.29 -35.40
C ALA A 239 -6.82 8.25 -36.35
N ILE A 240 -7.76 9.03 -35.84
CA ILE A 240 -8.47 10.08 -36.60
C ILE A 240 -7.47 11.12 -37.10
N ALA A 241 -6.59 11.63 -36.23
CA ALA A 241 -5.57 12.61 -36.60
C ALA A 241 -4.61 12.07 -37.68
N HIS A 242 -4.21 10.79 -37.58
CA HIS A 242 -3.38 10.14 -38.59
C HIS A 242 -4.11 9.99 -39.93
N ALA A 243 -5.39 9.61 -39.91
CA ALA A 243 -6.22 9.51 -41.12
C ALA A 243 -6.37 10.87 -41.82
N ALA A 244 -6.67 11.93 -41.06
CA ALA A 244 -6.79 13.30 -41.57
C ALA A 244 -5.48 13.83 -42.16
N ARG A 245 -4.32 13.51 -41.56
CA ARG A 245 -3.02 13.81 -42.15
C ARG A 245 -2.79 13.07 -43.47
N LYS A 246 -3.20 11.81 -43.55
CA LYS A 246 -3.02 11.00 -44.76
C LYS A 246 -3.93 11.46 -45.91
N SER A 247 -5.14 11.95 -45.63
CA SER A 247 -6.04 12.48 -46.66
C SER A 247 -5.53 13.82 -47.22
N LYS A 248 -5.00 14.71 -46.37
CA LYS A 248 -4.39 15.99 -46.81
C LYS A 248 -3.14 15.84 -47.69
N LEU A 249 -2.47 14.68 -47.66
CA LEU A 249 -1.31 14.40 -48.51
C LEU A 249 -1.69 13.83 -49.89
N LYS A 250 -2.97 13.54 -50.11
CA LYS A 250 -3.48 12.88 -51.32
C LYS A 250 -4.36 13.78 -52.20
N GLY A 251 -4.74 14.95 -51.71
CA GLY A 251 -5.44 15.98 -52.47
C GLY A 251 -4.54 17.19 -52.60
#